data_AF-A0A9J7IWN5-F1
#
_entry.id   AF-A0A9J7IWN5-F1
#
_cell.length_a   1.000
_cell.length_b   1.000
_cell.length_c   1.000
_cell.angle_alpha   90.00
_cell.angle_beta   90.00
_cell.angle_gamma   90.00
#
_symmetry.space_group_name_H-M   'P 1'
#
loop_
_entity.id
_entity.type
_entity.pdbx_description
1 polymer ?
#
loop_
_entity_poly.entity_id
_entity_poly.type
_entity_poly.pdbx_seq_one_letter_code
_entity_poly.pdbx_strand_id
1 'polypeptide(L)'
;MRARCVAQNVVVCLVNDGVHIILLKWMSAVDSWCVMLMMKGALLLTVLYLLRCEGAVVVTVDDHPVVNDRPIIGVLSQEQSMYLHTKYPEENYTSYIAASYVKDVEASGARVVPILIGKDRSYYEELMGKLNGVLFPGGATYFNQSDGYADAGQHIYEIAQEMNDAGDYFPIFGTCLGFELLIILASGRGEPENRIRCYSYSNIPLNFTDDYHTSKMFKETPEDILELLKNEDVTVNAHQFCINDENLISHNLTQDWRVTSHSYDDYGVKFIATVEHTRYPFYGVQFHPEKSSFEWKLSKNYPHSINAVKSNRYFMDFFVKECRKNMHSFKNQAEENAYVIYNYEPHFTGVLGSAYHQCYLFEPRGTVANSG
;
A
#
# COMPACT_ATOMS: atom_id res chain seq x y z
N MET A 1 -27.30 -67.68 -20.49
CA MET A 1 -26.30 -67.90 -19.41
C MET A 1 -25.85 -66.54 -18.89
N ARG A 2 -25.72 -66.44 -17.56
CA ARG A 2 -25.44 -65.22 -16.81
C ARG A 2 -24.17 -64.51 -17.29
N ALA A 3 -24.25 -63.18 -17.37
CA ALA A 3 -23.11 -62.29 -17.33
C ALA A 3 -22.36 -62.41 -15.99
N ARG A 4 -21.04 -62.17 -15.99
CA ARG A 4 -20.36 -61.46 -14.90
C ARG A 4 -19.03 -60.85 -15.34
N CYS A 5 -19.05 -59.53 -15.37
CA CYS A 5 -17.95 -58.60 -15.19
C CYS A 5 -17.29 -58.82 -13.81
N VAL A 6 -15.98 -58.60 -13.69
CA VAL A 6 -15.32 -58.21 -12.43
C VAL A 6 -14.35 -57.07 -12.70
N ALA A 7 -14.63 -55.96 -12.03
CA ALA A 7 -13.90 -54.69 -11.96
C ALA A 7 -12.60 -54.83 -11.14
N GLN A 8 -11.49 -54.23 -11.60
CA GLN A 8 -10.85 -53.00 -11.10
C GLN A 8 -10.59 -52.93 -9.59
N ASN A 9 -9.30 -52.90 -9.24
CA ASN A 9 -8.77 -52.61 -7.91
C ASN A 9 -8.75 -51.09 -7.66
N VAL A 10 -9.23 -50.64 -6.50
CA VAL A 10 -8.94 -49.31 -5.95
C VAL A 10 -8.44 -49.50 -4.51
N VAL A 11 -7.25 -48.97 -4.22
CA VAL A 11 -6.64 -48.94 -2.88
C VAL A 11 -6.75 -47.52 -2.37
N VAL A 12 -7.39 -47.33 -1.21
CA VAL A 12 -7.41 -46.05 -0.48
C VAL A 12 -6.63 -46.25 0.81
N CYS A 13 -5.50 -45.54 0.95
CA CYS A 13 -4.71 -45.49 2.17
C CYS A 13 -5.06 -44.20 2.93
N LEU A 14 -5.54 -44.34 4.16
CA LEU A 14 -5.62 -43.24 5.11
C LEU A 14 -4.82 -43.66 6.35
N VAL A 15 -3.79 -42.88 6.65
CA VAL A 15 -2.86 -43.10 7.75
C VAL A 15 -3.39 -42.37 8.98
N ASN A 16 -3.56 -43.08 10.09
CA ASN A 16 -3.48 -42.48 11.42
C ASN A 16 -2.95 -43.55 12.41
N ASP A 17 -1.79 -43.27 12.99
CA ASP A 17 -1.20 -43.89 14.18
C ASP A 17 -1.16 -45.42 14.31
N GLY A 18 -0.19 -46.02 13.63
CA GLY A 18 0.86 -46.83 14.27
C GLY A 18 0.58 -48.23 14.86
N VAL A 19 -0.63 -48.65 15.26
CA VAL A 19 -0.75 -49.92 16.03
C VAL A 19 -1.90 -50.87 15.64
N HIS A 20 -2.85 -50.49 14.77
CA HIS A 20 -3.92 -51.42 14.38
C HIS A 20 -4.17 -51.48 12.87
N ILE A 21 -3.67 -52.56 12.24
CA ILE A 21 -4.01 -52.92 10.86
C ILE A 21 -5.34 -53.69 10.89
N ILE A 22 -6.43 -53.05 10.45
CA ILE A 22 -7.67 -53.77 10.13
C ILE A 22 -7.61 -54.17 8.66
N LEU A 23 -7.26 -55.42 8.39
CA LEU A 23 -7.36 -56.04 7.07
C LEU A 23 -8.82 -56.44 6.80
N LEU A 24 -9.56 -55.61 6.05
CA LEU A 24 -10.85 -56.01 5.49
C LEU A 24 -10.62 -56.78 4.18
N LYS A 25 -10.49 -58.09 4.29
CA LYS A 25 -10.44 -59.00 3.14
C LYS A 25 -11.87 -59.19 2.61
N TRP A 26 -12.13 -58.65 1.42
CA TRP A 26 -13.43 -58.77 0.76
C TRP A 26 -13.65 -60.22 0.29
N MET A 27 -14.51 -60.96 0.99
CA MET A 27 -15.03 -62.23 0.48
C MET A 27 -16.17 -61.92 -0.48
N SER A 28 -15.93 -62.12 -1.77
CA SER A 28 -17.01 -62.18 -2.74
C SER A 28 -17.89 -63.39 -2.42
N ALA A 29 -19.21 -63.13 -2.39
CA ALA A 29 -20.31 -64.07 -2.15
C ALA A 29 -20.67 -64.39 -0.68
N VAL A 30 -21.49 -63.51 -0.07
CA VAL A 30 -22.46 -63.96 0.94
C VAL A 30 -23.82 -63.28 0.65
N ASP A 31 -24.68 -63.98 -0.10
CA ASP A 31 -26.09 -63.61 -0.28
C ASP A 31 -26.88 -64.01 0.97
N SER A 32 -26.72 -63.25 2.06
CA SER A 32 -27.60 -63.39 3.21
C SER A 32 -27.97 -62.02 3.74
N TRP A 33 -29.28 -61.79 3.82
CA TRP A 33 -29.88 -60.56 4.35
C TRP A 33 -29.33 -60.21 5.74
N CYS A 34 -28.92 -61.22 6.52
CA CYS A 34 -28.24 -61.05 7.80
C CYS A 34 -26.89 -60.33 7.68
N VAL A 35 -26.09 -60.61 6.65
CA VAL A 35 -24.79 -59.94 6.46
C VAL A 35 -24.97 -58.48 6.07
N MET A 36 -25.98 -58.18 5.25
CA MET A 36 -26.31 -56.80 4.88
C MET A 36 -26.81 -55.99 6.10
N LEU A 37 -27.62 -56.60 6.97
CA LEU A 37 -28.06 -56.00 8.23
C LEU A 37 -26.89 -55.79 9.21
N MET A 38 -25.99 -56.76 9.31
CA MET A 38 -24.77 -56.64 10.14
C MET A 38 -23.84 -55.54 9.61
N MET A 39 -23.67 -55.39 8.30
CA MET A 39 -22.87 -54.33 7.70
C MET A 39 -23.49 -52.95 7.88
N LYS A 40 -24.81 -52.82 7.71
CA LYS A 40 -25.51 -51.55 7.99
C LYS A 40 -25.46 -51.19 9.47
N GLY A 41 -25.59 -52.18 10.35
CA GLY A 41 -25.43 -52.01 11.79
C GLY A 41 -24.02 -51.59 12.18
N ALA A 42 -22.99 -52.23 11.61
CA ALA A 42 -21.59 -51.87 11.83
C ALA A 42 -21.27 -50.47 11.30
N LEU A 43 -21.74 -50.12 10.11
CA LEU A 43 -21.58 -48.77 9.55
C LEU A 43 -22.25 -47.72 10.42
N LEU A 44 -23.49 -47.98 10.87
CA LEU A 44 -24.23 -47.08 11.76
C LEU A 44 -23.51 -46.89 13.10
N LEU A 45 -22.98 -47.98 13.68
CA LEU A 45 -22.19 -47.93 14.92
C LEU A 45 -20.86 -47.20 14.73
N THR A 46 -20.23 -47.31 13.56
CA THR A 46 -18.98 -46.61 13.23
C THR A 46 -19.25 -45.10 13.05
N VAL A 47 -20.34 -44.74 12.37
CA VAL A 47 -20.79 -43.34 12.24
C VAL A 47 -21.17 -42.77 13.61
N LEU A 48 -21.89 -43.52 14.45
CA LEU A 48 -22.23 -43.10 15.81
C LEU A 48 -20.99 -43.00 16.72
N TYR A 49 -19.98 -43.84 16.53
CA TYR A 49 -18.69 -43.74 17.22
C TYR A 49 -17.92 -42.49 16.79
N LEU A 50 -17.85 -42.20 15.48
CA LEU A 50 -17.25 -40.98 14.94
C LEU A 50 -18.00 -39.71 15.40
N LEU A 51 -19.33 -39.76 15.53
CA LEU A 51 -20.15 -38.65 16.02
C LEU A 51 -20.10 -38.48 17.56
N ARG A 52 -19.77 -39.55 18.32
CA ARG A 52 -19.57 -39.52 19.78
C ARG A 52 -18.12 -39.27 20.20
N CYS A 53 -17.17 -39.31 19.27
CA CYS A 53 -15.84 -38.78 19.51
C CYS A 53 -15.93 -37.25 19.62
N GLU A 54 -16.16 -36.75 20.84
CA GLU A 54 -15.90 -35.36 21.26
C GLU A 54 -14.40 -35.02 21.22
N GLY A 55 -13.74 -35.37 20.13
CA GLY A 55 -12.28 -35.30 19.98
C GLY A 55 -11.84 -35.06 18.54
N ALA A 56 -12.74 -34.61 17.66
CA ALA A 56 -12.31 -33.86 16.49
C ALA A 56 -11.78 -32.52 17.00
N VAL A 57 -10.50 -32.50 17.41
CA VAL A 57 -9.76 -31.26 17.51
C VAL A 57 -9.78 -30.69 16.11
N VAL A 58 -10.67 -29.72 15.88
CA VAL A 58 -10.47 -28.75 14.80
C VAL A 58 -9.17 -28.08 15.18
N VAL A 59 -8.07 -28.53 14.57
CA VAL A 59 -6.85 -27.73 14.55
C VAL A 59 -7.23 -26.53 13.70
N THR A 60 -7.76 -25.50 14.36
CA THR A 60 -7.65 -24.14 13.83
C THR A 60 -6.15 -23.93 13.75
N VAL A 61 -5.58 -24.17 12.57
CA VAL A 61 -4.33 -23.50 12.23
C VAL A 61 -4.70 -22.04 12.39
N ASP A 62 -4.20 -21.40 13.44
CA ASP A 62 -4.13 -19.94 13.49
C ASP A 62 -3.28 -19.56 12.29
N ASP A 63 -3.92 -19.44 11.12
CA ASP A 63 -3.38 -18.84 9.91
C ASP A 63 -3.31 -17.34 10.20
N HIS A 64 -2.54 -16.98 11.23
CA HIS A 64 -2.03 -15.63 11.33
C HIS A 64 -1.18 -15.43 10.08
N PRO A 65 -1.56 -14.52 9.17
CA PRO A 65 -0.77 -14.26 7.99
C PRO A 65 0.65 -13.97 8.43
N VAL A 66 1.66 -14.56 7.77
CA VAL A 66 3.04 -14.20 8.06
C VAL A 66 3.19 -12.70 7.78
N VAL A 67 3.53 -11.93 8.81
CA VAL A 67 3.67 -10.48 8.75
C VAL A 67 5.16 -10.13 8.77
N ASN A 68 5.60 -9.23 7.89
CA ASN A 68 6.93 -8.66 7.95
C ASN A 68 6.97 -7.52 8.98
N ASP A 69 7.53 -7.78 10.16
CA ASP A 69 7.68 -6.77 11.23
C ASP A 69 8.84 -5.78 11.02
N ARG A 70 9.57 -5.88 9.91
CA ARG A 70 10.68 -4.98 9.58
C ARG A 70 10.53 -4.36 8.17
N PRO A 71 9.38 -3.77 7.83
CA PRO A 71 9.14 -3.27 6.48
C PRO A 71 10.10 -2.13 6.12
N ILE A 72 10.49 -2.07 4.85
CA ILE A 72 11.29 -1.02 4.24
C ILE A 72 10.48 -0.41 3.12
N ILE A 73 10.24 0.89 3.20
CA ILE A 73 9.39 1.62 2.27
C ILE A 73 10.25 2.56 1.44
N GLY A 74 10.05 2.52 0.13
CA GLY A 74 10.65 3.47 -0.77
C GLY A 74 9.94 4.81 -0.72
N VAL A 75 10.65 5.92 -0.67
CA VAL A 75 10.06 7.27 -0.81
C VAL A 75 10.60 7.89 -2.10
N LEU A 76 9.71 8.22 -3.03
CA LEU A 76 10.10 8.76 -4.33
C LEU A 76 10.60 10.20 -4.18
N SER A 77 11.83 10.46 -4.63
CA SER A 77 12.36 11.81 -4.78
C SER A 77 11.64 12.55 -5.91
N GLN A 78 11.72 13.87 -5.92
CA GLN A 78 11.18 14.71 -6.99
C GLN A 78 12.19 15.80 -7.35
N GLU A 79 11.99 16.48 -8.48
CA GLU A 79 12.87 17.55 -8.92
C GLU A 79 13.03 18.64 -7.86
N GLN A 80 14.27 19.10 -7.69
CA GLN A 80 14.53 20.20 -6.78
C GLN A 80 13.85 21.48 -7.27
N SER A 81 13.19 22.20 -6.36
CA SER A 81 12.64 23.52 -6.72
C SER A 81 13.76 24.46 -7.19
N MET A 82 13.52 25.23 -8.26
CA MET A 82 14.47 26.23 -8.75
C MET A 82 14.94 27.18 -7.65
N TYR A 83 14.06 27.53 -6.72
CA TYR A 83 14.39 28.36 -5.57
C TYR A 83 15.52 27.75 -4.73
N LEU A 84 15.41 26.47 -4.34
CA LEU A 84 16.44 25.79 -3.57
C LEU A 84 17.72 25.57 -4.37
N HIS A 85 17.62 25.33 -5.68
CA HIS A 85 18.78 25.22 -6.56
C HIS A 85 19.66 26.48 -6.51
N THR A 86 19.06 27.68 -6.46
CA THR A 86 19.83 28.94 -6.31
C THR A 86 20.54 29.09 -4.96
N LYS A 87 20.22 28.25 -3.96
CA LYS A 87 20.84 28.27 -2.63
C LYS A 87 21.96 27.26 -2.46
N TYR A 88 22.05 26.27 -3.35
CA TYR A 88 23.09 25.24 -3.39
C TYR A 88 23.66 25.10 -4.81
N PRO A 89 24.24 26.18 -5.38
CA PRO A 89 24.66 26.19 -6.78
C PRO A 89 25.90 25.33 -7.05
N GLU A 90 26.71 25.03 -6.04
CA GLU A 90 27.96 24.27 -6.20
C GLU A 90 27.73 22.76 -6.11
N GLU A 91 26.72 22.33 -5.37
CA GLU A 91 26.41 20.93 -5.08
C GLU A 91 25.61 20.25 -6.20
N ASN A 92 24.96 21.02 -7.08
CA ASN A 92 24.23 20.53 -8.25
C ASN A 92 23.20 19.44 -7.93
N TYR A 93 22.50 19.56 -6.80
CA TYR A 93 21.39 18.68 -6.46
C TYR A 93 20.29 18.76 -7.53
N THR A 94 19.79 17.60 -7.96
CA THR A 94 18.76 17.53 -9.01
C THR A 94 17.40 17.08 -8.47
N SER A 95 17.40 16.39 -7.33
CA SER A 95 16.17 15.90 -6.69
C SER A 95 16.24 16.01 -5.18
N TYR A 96 15.08 15.91 -4.53
CA TYR A 96 14.96 15.97 -3.09
C TYR A 96 13.82 15.11 -2.56
N ILE A 97 13.87 14.84 -1.25
CA ILE A 97 12.76 14.33 -0.44
C ILE A 97 12.63 15.24 0.78
N ALA A 98 11.42 15.75 1.05
CA ALA A 98 11.17 16.46 2.30
C ALA A 98 11.27 15.49 3.48
N ALA A 99 12.02 15.88 4.51
CA ALA A 99 12.31 14.98 5.64
C ALA A 99 11.05 14.62 6.46
N SER A 100 9.97 15.39 6.34
CA SER A 100 8.68 15.08 6.97
C SER A 100 8.09 13.75 6.48
N TYR A 101 8.20 13.40 5.20
CA TYR A 101 7.77 12.08 4.70
C TYR A 101 8.60 10.94 5.30
N VAL A 102 9.91 11.12 5.41
CA VAL A 102 10.80 10.13 6.03
C VAL A 102 10.41 9.92 7.50
N LYS A 103 10.26 11.00 8.26
CA LYS A 103 9.87 10.96 9.68
C LYS A 103 8.51 10.31 9.89
N ASP A 104 7.55 10.54 8.99
CA ASP A 104 6.21 9.97 9.10
C ASP A 104 6.22 8.45 8.92
N VAL A 105 6.95 7.97 7.91
CA VAL A 105 7.18 6.53 7.69
C VAL A 105 7.91 5.91 8.88
N GLU A 106 9.00 6.52 9.34
CA GLU A 106 9.82 5.99 10.44
C GLU A 106 9.08 5.90 11.76
N ALA A 107 8.34 6.96 12.09
CA ALA A 107 7.55 6.94 13.30
C ALA A 107 6.54 5.77 13.25
N SER A 108 6.08 5.33 12.05
CA SER A 108 5.12 4.22 11.82
C SER A 108 5.74 2.82 11.90
N GLY A 109 7.02 2.74 12.26
CA GLY A 109 7.72 1.49 12.46
C GLY A 109 8.17 0.84 11.15
N ALA A 110 8.57 1.65 10.17
CA ALA A 110 9.21 1.22 8.93
C ALA A 110 10.55 1.94 8.74
N ARG A 111 11.43 1.35 7.94
CA ARG A 111 12.67 2.02 7.48
C ARG A 111 12.43 2.62 6.10
N VAL A 112 13.24 3.61 5.74
CA VAL A 112 13.10 4.32 4.45
C VAL A 112 14.30 4.08 3.55
N VAL A 113 14.02 3.88 2.27
CA VAL A 113 15.00 3.95 1.17
C VAL A 113 14.58 5.08 0.23
N PRO A 114 15.46 6.05 -0.10
CA PRO A 114 15.16 7.06 -1.11
C PRO A 114 15.13 6.41 -2.50
N ILE A 115 14.06 6.63 -3.26
CA ILE A 115 13.97 6.22 -4.66
C ILE A 115 14.32 7.43 -5.54
N LEU A 116 15.37 7.30 -6.34
CA LEU A 116 15.83 8.39 -7.21
C LEU A 116 15.02 8.45 -8.51
N ILE A 117 14.71 9.67 -8.96
CA ILE A 117 14.14 9.92 -10.30
C ILE A 117 15.21 9.80 -11.39
N GLY A 118 14.76 9.70 -12.64
CA GLY A 118 15.61 9.70 -13.81
C GLY A 118 16.49 8.46 -13.98
N LYS A 119 15.97 7.32 -13.52
CA LYS A 119 16.57 6.00 -13.74
C LYS A 119 15.76 5.25 -14.79
N ASP A 120 16.33 4.17 -15.32
CA ASP A 120 15.60 3.28 -16.21
C ASP A 120 14.65 2.34 -15.44
N ARG A 121 13.77 1.65 -16.17
CA ARG A 121 12.82 0.69 -15.58
C ARG A 121 13.51 -0.40 -14.75
N SER A 122 14.70 -0.86 -15.16
CA SER A 122 15.41 -1.96 -14.50
C SER A 122 15.88 -1.59 -13.09
N TYR A 123 16.27 -0.33 -12.87
CA TYR A 123 16.55 0.19 -11.54
C TYR A 123 15.32 0.08 -10.63
N TYR A 124 14.14 0.49 -11.13
CA TYR A 124 12.91 0.45 -10.33
C TYR A 124 12.48 -0.99 -10.04
N GLU A 125 12.58 -1.90 -11.01
CA GLU A 125 12.29 -3.33 -10.82
C GLU A 125 13.20 -3.95 -9.75
N GLU A 126 14.51 -3.73 -9.87
CA GLU A 126 15.49 -4.29 -8.92
C GLU A 126 15.25 -3.75 -7.51
N LEU A 127 15.00 -2.43 -7.39
CA LEU A 127 14.80 -1.80 -6.09
C LEU A 127 13.47 -2.24 -5.46
N MET A 128 12.38 -2.25 -6.22
CA MET A 128 11.06 -2.65 -5.70
C MET A 128 11.01 -4.11 -5.27
N GLY A 129 11.77 -5.02 -5.91
CA GLY A 129 11.90 -6.40 -5.44
C GLY A 129 12.53 -6.55 -4.04
N LYS A 130 13.13 -5.49 -3.50
CA LYS A 130 13.74 -5.44 -2.16
C LYS A 130 12.91 -4.66 -1.14
N LEU A 131 11.92 -3.88 -1.60
CA LEU A 131 11.09 -2.99 -0.79
C LEU A 131 9.72 -3.60 -0.52
N ASN A 132 9.04 -3.09 0.51
CA ASN A 132 7.73 -3.58 0.93
C ASN A 132 6.56 -2.67 0.53
N GLY A 133 6.85 -1.54 -0.11
CA GLY A 133 5.87 -0.58 -0.62
C GLY A 133 6.54 0.72 -1.04
N VAL A 134 5.82 1.60 -1.74
CA VAL A 134 6.32 2.90 -2.19
C VAL A 134 5.39 4.06 -1.83
N LEU A 135 5.96 5.13 -1.28
CA LEU A 135 5.30 6.41 -1.04
C LEU A 135 5.64 7.40 -2.16
N PHE A 136 4.60 7.94 -2.81
CA PHE A 136 4.65 9.08 -3.71
C PHE A 136 4.35 10.35 -2.92
N PRO A 137 5.35 11.18 -2.59
CA PRO A 137 5.15 12.37 -1.78
C PRO A 137 4.43 13.49 -2.55
N GLY A 138 3.92 14.46 -1.79
CA GLY A 138 3.44 15.72 -2.34
C GLY A 138 4.58 16.61 -2.84
N GLY A 139 4.24 17.61 -3.65
CA GLY A 139 5.25 18.35 -4.42
C GLY A 139 4.66 19.46 -5.29
N ALA A 140 5.51 20.06 -6.11
CA ALA A 140 5.12 21.13 -7.03
C ALA A 140 5.79 21.00 -8.41
N THR A 141 6.21 19.78 -8.76
CA THR A 141 6.80 19.50 -10.07
C THR A 141 5.72 19.35 -11.15
N TYR A 142 6.14 19.41 -12.41
CA TYR A 142 5.26 19.20 -13.56
C TYR A 142 5.32 17.75 -14.04
N PHE A 143 4.19 17.21 -14.50
CA PHE A 143 4.11 15.83 -14.99
C PHE A 143 4.63 15.62 -16.41
N ASN A 144 5.11 16.68 -17.08
CA ASN A 144 5.67 16.65 -18.43
C ASN A 144 7.21 16.72 -18.47
N GLN A 145 7.88 16.67 -17.31
CA GLN A 145 9.35 16.67 -17.25
C GLN A 145 9.90 15.28 -17.58
N SER A 146 10.76 15.23 -18.59
CA SER A 146 11.44 13.99 -19.00
C SER A 146 12.43 13.51 -17.93
N ASP A 147 12.46 12.19 -17.75
CA ASP A 147 13.19 11.44 -16.73
C ASP A 147 12.91 11.99 -15.31
N GLY A 148 11.68 12.47 -15.12
CA GLY A 148 11.24 13.18 -13.92
C GLY A 148 10.44 12.34 -12.94
N TYR A 149 9.80 13.04 -11.99
CA TYR A 149 8.89 12.45 -10.99
C TYR A 149 7.79 11.61 -11.63
N ALA A 150 7.17 12.11 -12.71
CA ALA A 150 6.09 11.41 -13.40
C ALA A 150 6.55 10.14 -14.12
N ASP A 151 7.72 10.18 -14.76
CA ASP A 151 8.27 9.03 -15.48
C ASP A 151 8.70 7.93 -14.49
N ALA A 152 9.36 8.31 -13.39
CA ALA A 152 9.70 7.38 -12.31
C ALA A 152 8.44 6.78 -11.66
N GLY A 153 7.44 7.62 -11.38
CA GLY A 153 6.17 7.16 -10.83
C GLY A 153 5.40 6.25 -11.79
N GLN A 154 5.49 6.48 -13.11
CA GLN A 154 4.91 5.58 -14.10
C GLN A 154 5.56 4.21 -14.06
N HIS A 155 6.89 4.13 -14.06
CA HIS A 155 7.59 2.84 -13.92
C HIS A 155 7.18 2.11 -12.64
N ILE A 156 7.16 2.81 -11.50
CA ILE A 156 6.79 2.21 -10.21
C ILE A 156 5.34 1.74 -10.21
N TYR A 157 4.41 2.52 -10.76
CA TYR A 157 3.00 2.16 -10.85
C TYR A 157 2.80 0.89 -11.68
N GLU A 158 3.39 0.83 -12.88
CA GLU A 158 3.31 -0.33 -13.79
C GLU A 158 3.93 -1.58 -13.16
N ILE A 159 5.13 -1.46 -12.56
CA ILE A 159 5.79 -2.58 -11.88
C ILE A 159 4.96 -3.10 -10.71
N ALA A 160 4.37 -2.20 -9.91
CA ALA A 160 3.52 -2.61 -8.80
C ALA A 160 2.24 -3.30 -9.29
N GLN A 161 1.66 -2.86 -10.41
CA GLN A 161 0.53 -3.58 -11.02
C GLN A 161 0.96 -5.00 -11.44
N GLU A 162 2.11 -5.13 -12.10
CA GLU A 162 2.65 -6.43 -12.52
C GLU A 162 2.91 -7.37 -11.32
N MET A 163 3.47 -6.86 -10.22
CA MET A 163 3.65 -7.62 -8.98
C MET A 163 2.31 -8.11 -8.42
N ASN A 164 1.34 -7.21 -8.27
CA ASN A 164 0.03 -7.59 -7.74
C ASN A 164 -0.73 -8.55 -8.67
N ASP A 165 -0.56 -8.43 -9.99
CA ASP A 165 -1.13 -9.34 -10.99
C ASP A 165 -0.52 -10.74 -10.91
N ALA A 166 0.75 -10.82 -10.54
CA ALA A 166 1.45 -12.08 -10.24
C ALA A 166 1.10 -12.65 -8.84
N GLY A 167 0.24 -11.97 -8.06
CA GLY A 167 -0.14 -12.37 -6.71
C GLY A 167 0.83 -11.92 -5.62
N ASP A 168 1.77 -11.03 -5.94
CA ASP A 168 2.72 -10.44 -5.01
C ASP A 168 2.22 -9.07 -4.50
N TYR A 169 1.86 -9.01 -3.22
CA TYR A 169 1.14 -7.87 -2.65
C TYR A 169 2.05 -6.64 -2.48
N PHE A 170 1.97 -5.67 -3.38
CA PHE A 170 2.86 -4.50 -3.35
C PHE A 170 2.09 -3.17 -3.27
N PRO A 171 2.06 -2.49 -2.11
CA PRO A 171 1.26 -1.28 -1.93
C PRO A 171 1.97 0.01 -2.38
N ILE A 172 1.16 0.96 -2.87
CA ILE A 172 1.58 2.34 -3.15
C ILE A 172 0.69 3.30 -2.37
N PHE A 173 1.28 4.35 -1.80
CA PHE A 173 0.55 5.45 -1.17
C PHE A 173 0.92 6.77 -1.82
N GLY A 174 -0.07 7.57 -2.22
CA GLY A 174 0.14 8.90 -2.81
C GLY A 174 -0.38 10.01 -1.91
N THR A 175 0.45 11.02 -1.68
CA THR A 175 0.08 12.22 -0.91
C THR A 175 0.10 13.44 -1.83
N CYS A 176 -0.98 14.23 -1.86
CA CYS A 176 -1.09 15.46 -2.66
C CYS A 176 -0.69 15.24 -4.13
N LEU A 177 0.46 15.77 -4.59
CA LEU A 177 1.01 15.50 -5.92
C LEU A 177 1.12 13.99 -6.24
N GLY A 178 1.45 13.15 -5.26
CA GLY A 178 1.47 11.70 -5.44
C GLY A 178 0.08 11.09 -5.66
N PHE A 179 -0.96 11.63 -5.01
CA PHE A 179 -2.35 11.25 -5.28
C PHE A 179 -2.77 11.69 -6.68
N GLU A 180 -2.44 12.92 -7.09
CA GLU A 180 -2.69 13.40 -8.45
C GLU A 180 -2.02 12.48 -9.49
N LEU A 181 -0.76 12.11 -9.25
CA LEU A 181 -0.01 11.23 -10.15
C LEU A 181 -0.68 9.85 -10.28
N LEU A 182 -1.14 9.23 -9.19
CA LEU A 182 -1.82 7.93 -9.25
C LEU A 182 -3.02 7.94 -10.20
N ILE A 183 -3.86 8.97 -10.11
CA ILE A 183 -5.06 9.07 -10.94
C ILE A 183 -4.71 9.46 -12.39
N ILE A 184 -3.72 10.33 -12.59
CA ILE A 184 -3.25 10.68 -13.94
C ILE A 184 -2.67 9.45 -14.66
N LEU A 185 -1.89 8.63 -13.96
CA LEU A 185 -1.37 7.38 -14.51
C LEU A 185 -2.49 6.41 -14.86
N ALA A 186 -3.47 6.24 -13.95
CA ALA A 186 -4.65 5.40 -14.22
C ALA A 186 -5.48 5.90 -15.42
N SER A 187 -5.49 7.21 -15.67
CA SER A 187 -6.21 7.84 -16.78
C SER A 187 -5.52 7.68 -18.14
N GLY A 188 -4.25 7.24 -18.15
CA GLY A 188 -3.34 7.38 -19.28
C GLY A 188 -2.83 8.82 -19.38
N ARG A 189 -1.51 9.03 -19.19
CA ARG A 189 -0.88 10.36 -19.34
C ARG A 189 -1.21 10.94 -20.72
N GLY A 190 -1.72 12.17 -20.74
CA GLY A 190 -2.12 12.83 -21.98
C GLY A 190 -2.97 14.07 -21.75
N GLU A 191 -3.46 14.65 -22.84
CA GLU A 191 -4.33 15.82 -22.83
C GLU A 191 -5.79 15.43 -23.15
N PRO A 192 -6.79 15.92 -22.40
CA PRO A 192 -6.65 16.74 -21.20
C PRO A 192 -6.16 15.91 -20.00
N GLU A 193 -5.26 16.50 -19.21
CA GLU A 193 -4.78 15.92 -17.97
C GLU A 193 -5.93 15.77 -16.94
N ASN A 194 -6.00 14.63 -16.24
CA ASN A 194 -7.13 14.32 -15.36
C ASN A 194 -7.05 15.03 -14.00
N ARG A 195 -7.22 16.34 -14.00
CA ARG A 195 -7.40 17.19 -12.81
C ARG A 195 -8.06 18.52 -13.18
N ILE A 196 -8.64 19.18 -12.20
CA ILE A 196 -9.20 20.53 -12.30
C ILE A 196 -8.36 21.50 -11.49
N ARG A 197 -8.47 22.80 -11.80
CA ARG A 197 -7.98 23.85 -10.90
C ARG A 197 -8.90 23.92 -9.68
N CYS A 198 -8.28 23.99 -8.52
CA CYS A 198 -8.91 24.34 -7.25
C CYS A 198 -7.89 25.19 -6.47
N TYR A 199 -8.26 25.75 -5.33
CA TYR A 199 -7.32 26.45 -4.47
C TYR A 199 -7.63 26.13 -3.02
N SER A 200 -6.83 25.25 -2.42
CA SER A 200 -7.01 24.81 -1.04
C SER A 200 -5.72 24.98 -0.25
N TYR A 201 -5.70 26.00 0.61
CA TYR A 201 -4.57 26.33 1.48
C TYR A 201 -4.95 26.40 2.96
N SER A 202 -6.08 25.79 3.32
CA SER A 202 -6.67 25.74 4.66
C SER A 202 -6.55 24.36 5.29
N ASN A 203 -6.82 24.27 6.60
CA ASN A 203 -7.01 22.98 7.26
C ASN A 203 -8.49 22.62 7.21
N ILE A 204 -8.82 21.38 6.85
CA ILE A 204 -10.20 21.02 6.47
C ILE A 204 -10.54 19.64 7.04
N PRO A 205 -11.79 19.37 7.46
CA PRO A 205 -12.26 18.03 7.76
C PRO A 205 -12.52 17.20 6.49
N LEU A 206 -12.82 15.92 6.69
CA LEU A 206 -13.21 14.97 5.66
C LEU A 206 -14.72 14.73 5.69
N ASN A 207 -15.37 14.91 4.55
CA ASN A 207 -16.74 14.47 4.32
C ASN A 207 -16.72 13.05 3.77
N PHE A 208 -16.84 12.07 4.65
CA PHE A 208 -16.87 10.65 4.26
C PHE A 208 -18.08 10.32 3.38
N THR A 209 -17.84 9.46 2.40
CA THR A 209 -18.90 8.81 1.59
C THR A 209 -19.71 7.84 2.45
N ASP A 210 -20.92 7.44 2.03
CA ASP A 210 -21.77 6.56 2.84
C ASP A 210 -21.17 5.15 3.06
N ASP A 211 -20.34 4.67 2.13
CA ASP A 211 -19.78 3.32 2.13
C ASP A 211 -18.28 3.26 2.49
N TYR A 212 -17.72 4.35 3.02
CA TYR A 212 -16.30 4.43 3.40
C TYR A 212 -15.88 3.33 4.38
N HIS A 213 -16.76 2.87 5.28
CA HIS A 213 -16.49 1.78 6.22
C HIS A 213 -16.24 0.41 5.56
N THR A 214 -16.52 0.28 4.25
CA THR A 214 -16.21 -0.94 3.49
C THR A 214 -14.82 -0.90 2.84
N SER A 215 -14.16 0.27 2.86
CA SER A 215 -12.84 0.49 2.29
C SER A 215 -11.74 -0.16 3.12
N LYS A 216 -10.62 -0.54 2.50
CA LYS A 216 -9.43 -1.03 3.23
C LYS A 216 -8.88 0.05 4.15
N MET A 217 -8.84 1.29 3.67
CA MET A 217 -8.30 2.44 4.41
C MET A 217 -9.11 2.77 5.67
N PHE A 218 -10.45 2.63 5.66
CA PHE A 218 -11.27 3.11 6.78
C PHE A 218 -12.07 2.06 7.56
N LYS A 219 -12.15 0.80 7.09
CA LYS A 219 -12.94 -0.25 7.78
C LYS A 219 -12.51 -0.56 9.21
N GLU A 220 -11.22 -0.32 9.52
CA GLU A 220 -10.61 -0.62 10.82
C GLU A 220 -10.12 0.67 11.51
N THR A 221 -10.58 1.85 11.07
CA THR A 221 -10.23 3.10 11.74
C THR A 221 -10.89 3.17 13.11
N PRO A 222 -10.15 3.54 14.17
CA PRO A 222 -10.74 3.84 15.47
C PRO A 222 -11.78 4.96 15.38
N GLU A 223 -12.90 4.81 16.09
CA GLU A 223 -14.02 5.77 16.03
C GLU A 223 -13.59 7.19 16.41
N ASP A 224 -12.72 7.33 17.42
CA ASP A 224 -12.22 8.64 17.84
C ASP A 224 -11.39 9.32 16.73
N ILE A 225 -10.64 8.56 15.92
CA ILE A 225 -9.93 9.10 14.77
C ILE A 225 -10.90 9.54 13.67
N LEU A 226 -11.96 8.76 13.42
CA LEU A 226 -13.01 9.11 12.46
C LEU A 226 -13.73 10.40 12.88
N GLU A 227 -14.08 10.54 14.15
CA GLU A 227 -14.72 11.75 14.69
C GLU A 227 -13.85 12.99 14.50
N LEU A 228 -12.53 12.88 14.76
CA LEU A 228 -11.59 13.97 14.55
C LEU A 228 -11.48 14.35 13.07
N LEU A 229 -11.31 13.37 12.19
CA LEU A 229 -11.20 13.61 10.75
C LEU A 229 -12.49 14.23 10.19
N LYS A 230 -13.66 13.87 10.73
CA LYS A 230 -14.96 14.36 10.26
C LYS A 230 -15.30 15.76 10.75
N ASN A 231 -14.90 16.12 11.97
CA ASN A 231 -15.44 17.31 12.65
C ASN A 231 -14.40 18.40 12.95
N GLU A 232 -13.10 18.11 12.82
CA GLU A 232 -12.05 19.09 13.10
C GLU A 232 -11.25 19.45 11.84
N ASP A 233 -10.75 20.69 11.80
CA ASP A 233 -9.86 21.21 10.75
C ASP A 233 -8.44 20.65 10.93
N VAL A 234 -8.29 19.32 10.79
CA VAL A 234 -7.04 18.60 11.07
C VAL A 234 -6.24 18.24 9.83
N THR A 235 -6.82 18.20 8.63
CA THR A 235 -6.08 17.81 7.42
C THR A 235 -5.48 19.03 6.72
N VAL A 236 -4.17 19.00 6.47
CA VAL A 236 -3.45 20.13 5.86
C VAL A 236 -3.58 20.12 4.35
N ASN A 237 -4.27 21.10 3.77
CA ASN A 237 -4.37 21.26 2.33
C ASN A 237 -3.43 22.38 1.85
N ALA A 238 -2.70 22.11 0.76
CA ALA A 238 -1.73 23.03 0.18
C ALA A 238 -1.55 22.74 -1.33
N HIS A 239 -2.65 22.80 -2.08
CA HIS A 239 -2.71 22.41 -3.49
C HIS A 239 -3.52 23.40 -4.32
N GLN A 240 -3.22 23.43 -5.62
CA GLN A 240 -3.88 24.28 -6.63
C GLN A 240 -4.54 23.48 -7.76
N PHE A 241 -4.53 22.16 -7.62
CA PHE A 241 -5.20 21.24 -8.49
C PHE A 241 -5.87 20.16 -7.64
N CYS A 242 -6.98 19.66 -8.14
CA CYS A 242 -7.81 18.69 -7.46
C CYS A 242 -8.35 17.68 -8.48
N ILE A 243 -8.86 16.58 -7.96
CA ILE A 243 -9.62 15.60 -8.74
C ILE A 243 -11.02 15.56 -8.15
N ASN A 244 -12.05 15.64 -8.99
CA ASN A 244 -13.45 15.53 -8.56
C ASN A 244 -14.13 14.27 -9.10
N ASP A 245 -15.40 14.08 -8.75
CA ASP A 245 -16.16 12.90 -9.16
C ASP A 245 -16.32 12.86 -10.71
N GLU A 246 -16.53 14.02 -11.34
CA GLU A 246 -16.65 14.15 -12.80
C GLU A 246 -15.37 13.73 -13.54
N ASN A 247 -14.19 14.03 -12.98
CA ASN A 247 -12.88 13.60 -13.47
C ASN A 247 -12.76 12.07 -13.51
N LEU A 248 -13.19 11.37 -12.45
CA LEU A 248 -13.15 9.90 -12.45
C LEU A 248 -14.16 9.31 -13.45
N ILE A 249 -15.34 9.92 -13.58
CA ILE A 249 -16.36 9.50 -14.55
C ILE A 249 -15.86 9.67 -15.98
N SER A 250 -15.28 10.83 -16.32
CA SER A 250 -14.86 11.13 -17.69
C SER A 250 -13.71 10.23 -18.19
N HIS A 251 -12.91 9.70 -17.27
CA HIS A 251 -11.82 8.76 -17.58
C HIS A 251 -12.19 7.29 -17.31
N ASN A 252 -13.46 6.98 -17.02
CA ASN A 252 -13.96 5.62 -16.74
C ASN A 252 -13.28 4.93 -15.54
N LEU A 253 -12.84 5.70 -14.54
CA LEU A 253 -12.08 5.20 -13.39
C LEU A 253 -12.94 4.82 -12.18
N THR A 254 -14.26 4.99 -12.24
CA THR A 254 -15.17 4.77 -11.10
C THR A 254 -15.27 3.31 -10.65
N GLN A 255 -14.86 2.34 -11.48
CA GLN A 255 -14.78 0.92 -11.10
C GLN A 255 -13.41 0.55 -10.51
N ASP A 256 -12.37 1.28 -10.90
CA ASP A 256 -10.99 1.01 -10.47
C ASP A 256 -10.65 1.74 -9.17
N TRP A 257 -11.26 2.90 -8.94
CA TRP A 257 -11.00 3.76 -7.79
C TRP A 257 -12.27 4.00 -6.97
N ARG A 258 -12.21 3.61 -5.71
CA ARG A 258 -13.21 3.92 -4.69
C ARG A 258 -12.87 5.25 -4.06
N VAL A 259 -13.77 6.23 -4.19
CA VAL A 259 -13.73 7.46 -3.41
C VAL A 259 -14.21 7.16 -1.99
N THR A 260 -13.48 7.65 -0.99
CA THR A 260 -13.82 7.40 0.43
C THR A 260 -14.16 8.66 1.19
N SER A 261 -13.65 9.82 0.78
CA SER A 261 -14.09 11.12 1.29
C SER A 261 -13.89 12.27 0.30
N HIS A 262 -14.60 13.36 0.57
CA HIS A 262 -14.49 14.65 -0.13
C HIS A 262 -14.14 15.77 0.84
N SER A 263 -13.62 16.88 0.29
CA SER A 263 -13.47 18.16 0.97
C SER A 263 -13.85 19.30 0.01
N TYR A 264 -13.87 20.53 0.51
CA TYR A 264 -14.19 21.72 -0.29
C TYR A 264 -13.02 22.69 -0.24
N ASP A 265 -12.62 23.24 -1.38
CA ASP A 265 -11.55 24.22 -1.43
C ASP A 265 -11.99 25.58 -0.86
N ASP A 266 -11.08 26.56 -0.85
CA ASP A 266 -11.33 27.89 -0.25
C ASP A 266 -12.43 28.69 -1.01
N TYR A 267 -12.88 28.20 -2.17
CA TYR A 267 -13.92 28.78 -3.03
C TYR A 267 -15.16 27.89 -3.19
N GLY A 268 -15.24 26.78 -2.46
CA GLY A 268 -16.39 25.85 -2.48
C GLY A 268 -16.36 24.80 -3.60
N VAL A 269 -15.24 24.61 -4.28
CA VAL A 269 -15.05 23.49 -5.22
C VAL A 269 -14.96 22.19 -4.42
N LYS A 270 -15.92 21.29 -4.64
CA LYS A 270 -15.89 19.93 -4.07
C LYS A 270 -14.80 19.12 -4.77
N PHE A 271 -13.93 18.49 -4.01
CA PHE A 271 -12.88 17.60 -4.52
C PHE A 271 -12.80 16.32 -3.71
N ILE A 272 -12.20 15.30 -4.31
CA ILE A 272 -11.93 14.01 -3.68
C ILE A 272 -10.72 14.16 -2.76
N ALA A 273 -10.92 13.90 -1.46
CA ALA A 273 -9.89 14.04 -0.46
C ALA A 273 -9.15 12.72 -0.21
N THR A 274 -9.83 11.57 -0.34
CA THR A 274 -9.23 10.24 -0.17
C THR A 274 -9.80 9.21 -1.16
N VAL A 275 -8.93 8.34 -1.66
CA VAL A 275 -9.26 7.23 -2.57
C VAL A 275 -8.48 5.96 -2.24
N GLU A 276 -9.01 4.83 -2.69
CA GLU A 276 -8.27 3.58 -2.80
C GLU A 276 -8.63 2.82 -4.07
N HIS A 277 -7.67 2.08 -4.61
CA HIS A 277 -7.90 1.22 -5.76
C HIS A 277 -8.68 -0.04 -5.33
N THR A 278 -9.66 -0.46 -6.13
CA THR A 278 -10.56 -1.57 -5.81
C THR A 278 -9.86 -2.94 -5.87
N ARG A 279 -8.99 -3.12 -6.88
CA ARG A 279 -8.11 -4.29 -7.05
C ARG A 279 -6.76 -4.17 -6.32
N TYR A 280 -5.93 -3.19 -6.68
CA TYR A 280 -4.57 -3.06 -6.17
C TYR A 280 -4.54 -2.39 -4.78
N PRO A 281 -3.50 -2.63 -3.96
CA PRO A 281 -3.29 -1.93 -2.70
C PRO A 281 -2.70 -0.53 -2.92
N PHE A 282 -3.34 0.27 -3.77
CA PHE A 282 -2.94 1.64 -4.07
C PHE A 282 -3.90 2.60 -3.37
N TYR A 283 -3.34 3.61 -2.70
CA TYR A 283 -4.06 4.51 -1.80
C TYR A 283 -3.65 5.94 -2.07
N GLY A 284 -4.57 6.89 -1.90
CA GLY A 284 -4.26 8.29 -2.15
C GLY A 284 -5.00 9.23 -1.22
N VAL A 285 -4.31 10.27 -0.76
CA VAL A 285 -4.87 11.39 0.01
C VAL A 285 -4.42 12.71 -0.61
N GLN A 286 -5.35 13.66 -0.77
CA GLN A 286 -5.05 14.95 -1.41
C GLN A 286 -4.36 15.94 -0.43
N PHE A 287 -4.61 15.79 0.86
CA PHE A 287 -3.99 16.57 1.94
C PHE A 287 -2.62 16.00 2.35
N HIS A 288 -2.00 16.60 3.37
CA HIS A 288 -0.65 16.29 3.83
C HIS A 288 -0.62 15.80 5.28
N PRO A 289 -0.75 14.48 5.52
CA PRO A 289 -0.70 13.92 6.88
C PRO A 289 0.62 14.20 7.61
N GLU A 290 1.73 14.32 6.88
CA GLU A 290 3.06 14.44 7.46
C GLU A 290 3.28 15.80 8.17
N LYS A 291 2.55 16.84 7.77
CA LYS A 291 2.86 18.22 8.17
C LYS A 291 2.55 18.53 9.62
N SER A 292 1.44 18.01 10.14
CA SER A 292 0.99 18.28 11.51
C SER A 292 2.02 17.90 12.57
N SER A 293 2.84 16.89 12.31
CA SER A 293 3.86 16.41 13.24
C SER A 293 5.25 17.00 12.98
N PHE A 294 5.57 17.38 11.74
CA PHE A 294 6.96 17.56 11.33
C PHE A 294 7.29 18.90 10.64
N GLU A 295 6.30 19.71 10.26
CA GLU A 295 6.52 20.98 9.57
C GLU A 295 6.00 22.18 10.36
N TRP A 296 6.88 23.10 10.76
CA TRP A 296 6.58 24.18 11.72
C TRP A 296 6.67 25.59 11.11
N LYS A 297 6.37 25.74 9.82
CA LYS A 297 6.70 26.98 9.09
C LYS A 297 5.74 28.08 9.56
N LEU A 298 6.25 29.07 10.29
CA LEU A 298 5.42 30.13 10.90
C LEU A 298 4.49 30.88 9.93
N SER A 299 4.87 30.99 8.65
CA SER A 299 4.02 31.62 7.63
C SER A 299 2.88 30.72 7.14
N LYS A 300 2.71 29.53 7.71
CA LYS A 300 1.71 28.52 7.38
C LYS A 300 0.99 28.13 8.66
N ASN A 301 -0.33 28.12 8.63
CA ASN A 301 -1.16 27.83 9.80
C ASN A 301 -1.43 26.32 9.92
N TYR A 302 -0.40 25.49 9.99
CA TYR A 302 -0.57 24.05 10.12
C TYR A 302 -1.12 23.68 11.52
N PRO A 303 -2.04 22.70 11.63
CA PRO A 303 -2.61 22.31 12.89
C PRO A 303 -1.64 21.35 13.60
N HIS A 304 -1.23 21.74 14.80
CA HIS A 304 -0.27 21.01 15.64
C HIS A 304 -0.90 20.50 16.95
N SER A 305 -2.23 20.51 17.05
CA SER A 305 -2.93 19.93 18.20
C SER A 305 -2.66 18.43 18.28
N ILE A 306 -2.80 17.84 19.48
CA ILE A 306 -2.68 16.39 19.64
C ILE A 306 -3.70 15.63 18.78
N ASN A 307 -4.88 16.21 18.57
CA ASN A 307 -5.91 15.69 17.68
C ASN A 307 -5.42 15.64 16.23
N ALA A 308 -4.80 16.73 15.74
CA ALA A 308 -4.23 16.77 14.39
C ALA A 308 -3.08 15.78 14.23
N VAL A 309 -2.16 15.71 15.20
CA VAL A 309 -1.07 14.72 15.19
C VAL A 309 -1.63 13.30 15.14
N LYS A 310 -2.56 12.94 16.04
CA LYS A 310 -3.09 11.58 16.16
C LYS A 310 -3.89 11.15 14.92
N SER A 311 -4.77 12.02 14.43
CA SER A 311 -5.64 11.73 13.28
C SER A 311 -4.87 11.62 11.96
N ASN A 312 -3.89 12.49 11.71
CA ASN A 312 -3.08 12.41 10.50
C ASN A 312 -2.09 11.24 10.56
N ARG A 313 -1.64 10.88 11.76
CA ARG A 313 -0.73 9.76 11.94
C ARG A 313 -1.31 8.42 11.46
N TYR A 314 -2.62 8.27 11.58
CA TYR A 314 -3.37 7.10 11.14
C TYR A 314 -3.01 6.64 9.71
N PHE A 315 -2.88 7.56 8.76
CA PHE A 315 -2.68 7.23 7.35
C PHE A 315 -1.37 6.49 7.11
N MET A 316 -0.30 6.89 7.78
CA MET A 316 0.99 6.22 7.65
C MET A 316 1.05 4.92 8.45
N ASP A 317 0.39 4.84 9.62
CA ASP A 317 0.24 3.57 10.34
C ASP A 317 -0.52 2.53 9.50
N PHE A 318 -1.58 2.96 8.81
CA PHE A 318 -2.31 2.15 7.84
C PHE A 318 -1.39 1.71 6.69
N PHE A 319 -0.68 2.63 6.04
CA PHE A 319 0.18 2.28 4.91
C PHE A 319 1.31 1.33 5.30
N VAL A 320 1.97 1.55 6.45
CA VAL A 320 2.99 0.61 6.94
C VAL A 320 2.38 -0.76 7.21
N LYS A 321 1.17 -0.84 7.80
CA LYS A 321 0.45 -2.11 7.98
C LYS A 321 0.20 -2.83 6.65
N GLU A 322 -0.13 -2.11 5.58
CA GLU A 322 -0.25 -2.68 4.23
C GLU A 322 1.09 -3.21 3.72
N CYS A 323 2.19 -2.50 3.95
CA CYS A 323 3.54 -2.92 3.56
C CYS A 323 4.02 -4.17 4.30
N ARG A 324 3.52 -4.45 5.51
CA ARG A 324 3.88 -5.67 6.25
C ARG A 324 3.33 -6.97 5.62
N LYS A 325 2.49 -6.88 4.58
CA LYS A 325 1.82 -8.04 3.95
C LYS A 325 2.62 -8.72 2.85
N ASN A 326 3.78 -8.20 2.47
CA ASN A 326 4.73 -8.90 1.60
C ASN A 326 6.06 -9.15 2.33
N MET A 327 6.80 -10.14 1.83
CA MET A 327 8.04 -10.64 2.43
C MET A 327 9.29 -10.24 1.63
N HIS A 328 9.21 -9.17 0.84
CA HIS A 328 10.37 -8.62 0.15
C HIS A 328 11.45 -8.20 1.13
N SER A 329 12.70 -8.42 0.73
CA SER A 329 13.87 -8.15 1.55
C SER A 329 15.10 -7.99 0.69
N PHE A 330 16.05 -7.19 1.15
CA PHE A 330 17.42 -7.20 0.64
C PHE A 330 18.07 -8.57 0.87
N LYS A 331 19.08 -8.93 0.07
CA LYS A 331 19.79 -10.21 0.16
C LYS A 331 20.42 -10.42 1.54
N ASN A 332 20.90 -9.34 2.15
CA ASN A 332 21.49 -9.33 3.48
C ASN A 332 21.56 -7.90 4.04
N GLN A 333 21.91 -7.78 5.33
CA GLN A 333 22.02 -6.50 6.03
C GLN A 333 23.05 -5.55 5.42
N ALA A 334 24.14 -6.06 4.83
CA ALA A 334 25.16 -5.20 4.24
C ALA A 334 24.66 -4.52 2.96
N GLU A 335 23.87 -5.25 2.15
CA GLU A 335 23.17 -4.66 1.00
C GLU A 335 22.14 -3.64 1.50
N GLU A 336 21.27 -4.00 2.45
CA GLU A 336 20.27 -3.09 3.02
C GLU A 336 20.91 -1.76 3.50
N ASN A 337 21.99 -1.87 4.27
CA ASN A 337 22.72 -0.73 4.82
C ASN A 337 23.27 0.21 3.74
N ALA A 338 23.44 -0.21 2.50
CA ALA A 338 23.89 0.65 1.41
C ALA A 338 22.76 1.53 0.83
N TYR A 339 21.49 1.18 1.05
CA TYR A 339 20.34 1.85 0.43
C TYR A 339 19.54 2.72 1.41
N VAL A 340 19.59 2.44 2.71
CA VAL A 340 18.76 3.13 3.70
C VAL A 340 19.06 4.62 3.80
N ILE A 341 18.03 5.38 4.14
CA ILE A 341 18.09 6.86 4.29
C ILE A 341 19.13 7.33 5.31
N TYR A 342 19.56 6.45 6.23
CA TYR A 342 20.58 6.73 7.25
C TYR A 342 21.95 7.09 6.70
N ASN A 343 22.21 6.81 5.42
CA ASN A 343 23.44 7.23 4.73
C ASN A 343 23.41 8.69 4.27
N TYR A 344 22.28 9.39 4.42
CA TYR A 344 22.08 10.74 3.91
C TYR A 344 21.86 11.71 5.06
N GLU A 345 22.41 12.92 4.94
CA GLU A 345 22.21 14.00 5.90
C GLU A 345 21.17 15.00 5.36
N PRO A 346 20.10 15.30 6.09
CA PRO A 346 19.12 16.29 5.64
C PRO A 346 19.63 17.71 5.89
N HIS A 347 19.47 18.60 4.91
CA HIS A 347 19.79 20.02 5.04
C HIS A 347 18.66 20.77 5.76
N PHE A 348 19.01 21.70 6.64
CA PHE A 348 18.04 22.60 7.28
C PHE A 348 17.58 23.69 6.30
N THR A 349 16.64 23.37 5.41
CA THR A 349 16.14 24.28 4.37
C THR A 349 15.15 25.32 4.86
N GLY A 350 14.60 25.18 6.06
CA GLY A 350 13.64 26.11 6.65
C GLY A 350 14.21 27.53 6.81
N VAL A 351 15.50 27.65 7.18
CA VAL A 351 16.19 28.97 7.30
C VAL A 351 16.35 29.67 5.96
N LEU A 352 16.30 28.90 4.87
CA LEU A 352 16.37 29.43 3.52
C LEU A 352 15.00 29.82 2.99
N GLY A 353 13.91 29.72 3.77
CA GLY A 353 12.56 30.07 3.32
C GLY A 353 11.83 28.96 2.54
N SER A 354 12.38 27.75 2.48
CA SER A 354 11.72 26.56 1.93
C SER A 354 10.34 26.32 2.55
N ALA A 355 9.46 25.63 1.84
CA ALA A 355 8.21 25.13 2.41
C ALA A 355 8.43 24.07 3.50
N TYR A 356 9.59 23.40 3.48
CA TYR A 356 9.96 22.31 4.36
C TYR A 356 11.10 22.72 5.31
N HIS A 357 11.06 22.23 6.55
CA HIS A 357 12.12 22.45 7.54
C HIS A 357 13.41 21.82 7.08
N GLN A 358 13.34 20.55 6.69
CA GLN A 358 14.49 19.77 6.27
C GLN A 358 14.20 19.06 4.96
N CYS A 359 15.19 19.01 4.08
CA CYS A 359 15.16 18.22 2.86
C CYS A 359 16.42 17.37 2.78
N TYR A 360 16.25 16.10 2.43
CA TYR A 360 17.32 15.29 1.86
C TYR A 360 17.48 15.74 0.41
N LEU A 361 18.69 16.15 0.04
CA LEU A 361 19.02 16.59 -1.31
C LEU A 361 19.88 15.51 -1.96
N PHE A 362 19.59 15.17 -3.21
CA PHE A 362 20.24 14.08 -3.92
C PHE A 362 20.95 14.58 -5.18
N GLU A 363 22.14 14.02 -5.37
CA GLU A 363 23.06 14.27 -6.47
C GLU A 363 22.44 13.99 -7.87
N PRO A 364 23.12 14.35 -8.98
CA PRO A 364 22.59 14.27 -10.33
C PRO A 364 22.07 12.90 -10.77
N ARG A 365 21.23 12.91 -11.82
CA ARG A 365 20.71 11.71 -12.51
C ARG A 365 21.85 10.81 -13.02
N GLY A 366 22.27 9.85 -12.20
CA GLY A 366 23.33 8.91 -12.59
C GLY A 366 24.73 9.53 -12.58
N THR A 367 25.73 8.66 -12.45
CA THR A 367 27.12 9.06 -12.59
C THR A 367 27.37 9.50 -14.02
N VAL A 368 27.56 10.80 -14.25
CA VAL A 368 28.38 11.21 -15.39
C VAL A 368 29.78 10.76 -15.02
N ALA A 369 30.17 9.58 -15.50
CA ALA A 369 31.58 9.24 -15.55
C ALA A 369 32.26 10.34 -16.36
N ASN A 370 33.00 11.22 -15.70
CA ASN A 370 34.00 12.03 -16.39
C ASN A 370 35.08 11.05 -16.86
N SER A 371 34.86 10.47 -18.04
CA SER A 371 35.93 10.04 -18.92
C SER A 371 36.61 11.29 -19.44
N GLY A 372 37.78 11.60 -18.88
CA GLY A 372 38.65 12.71 -19.28
C GLY A 372 39.84 12.83 -18.34
#